data_AF-A0A9X2WII4-F1
#
_entry.id   AF-A0A9X2WII4-F1
#
_cell.length_a   1.000
_cell.length_b   1.000
_cell.length_c   1.000
_cell.angle_alpha   90.00
_cell.angle_beta   90.00
_cell.angle_gamma   90.00
#
_symmetry.space_group_name_H-M   'P 1'
#
loop_
_entity.id
_entity.type
_entity.pdbx_description
1 polymer ?
#
loop_
_entity_poly.entity_id
_entity_poly.type
_entity_poly.pdbx_seq_one_letter_code
_entity_poly.pdbx_strand_id
1 'polypeptide(L)'
;MPASAEWLLQPSRRQRWLDGAFLLMVLLLLGCLLSPLGWAISSVLLLSLMLLGWRRFAVHKIGYDRRGWWLEQRGRKLRVRWRYGSVRRADVLILEWSFWPWQRLMIRPDSVGRAEDYRRLTAALYNDLH
;
A
#
# COMPACT_ATOMS: atom_id res chain seq x y z
N MET A 1 17.73 -6.04 20.14
CA MET A 1 16.65 -5.36 19.39
C MET A 1 15.43 -5.25 20.29
N PRO A 2 14.60 -4.18 20.20
CA PRO A 2 13.44 -4.05 21.08
C PRO A 2 12.53 -5.27 20.90
N ALA A 3 12.01 -5.81 22.00
CA ALA A 3 11.27 -7.07 22.08
C ALA A 3 9.95 -7.08 21.30
N SER A 4 9.54 -5.91 20.79
CA SER A 4 8.39 -5.70 19.92
C SER A 4 8.51 -4.32 19.27
N ALA A 5 8.26 -4.22 17.97
CA ALA A 5 8.20 -2.95 17.26
C ALA A 5 6.94 -2.91 16.40
N GLU A 6 6.24 -1.79 16.40
CA GLU A 6 4.99 -1.59 15.67
C GLU A 6 5.06 -0.31 14.86
N TRP A 7 4.57 -0.38 13.62
CA TRP A 7 4.51 0.74 12.69
C TRP A 7 3.09 0.87 12.15
N LEU A 8 2.53 2.07 12.30
CA LEU A 8 1.26 2.44 11.71
C LEU A 8 1.48 2.80 10.25
N LEU A 9 0.74 2.13 9.37
CA LEU A 9 0.75 2.39 7.94
C LEU A 9 -0.43 3.28 7.58
N GLN A 10 -0.12 4.35 6.88
CA GLN A 10 -1.08 5.24 6.27
C GLN A 10 -1.10 5.04 4.76
N PRO A 11 -2.27 5.23 4.14
CA PRO A 11 -2.36 5.24 2.68
C PRO A 11 -1.45 6.34 2.12
N SER A 12 -0.54 5.95 1.22
CA SER A 12 0.40 6.88 0.59
C SER A 12 -0.35 8.02 -0.11
N ARG A 13 0.04 9.26 0.17
CA ARG A 13 -0.49 10.46 -0.50
C ARG A 13 -0.10 10.44 -1.97
N ARG A 14 1.15 10.03 -2.26
CA ARG A 14 1.65 9.92 -3.63
C ARG A 14 0.86 8.89 -4.43
N GLN A 15 0.52 7.76 -3.84
CA GLN A 15 -0.32 6.75 -4.51
C GLN A 15 -1.70 7.30 -4.81
N ARG A 16 -2.36 7.97 -3.85
CA ARG A 16 -3.67 8.60 -4.08
C ARG A 16 -3.63 9.65 -5.19
N TRP A 17 -2.56 10.44 -5.25
CA TRP A 17 -2.38 11.44 -6.30
C TRP A 17 -2.17 10.79 -7.67
N LEU A 18 -1.36 9.73 -7.76
CA LEU A 18 -1.16 8.97 -9.00
C LEU A 18 -2.45 8.27 -9.45
N ASP A 19 -3.20 7.67 -8.53
CA ASP A 19 -4.49 7.05 -8.83
C ASP A 19 -5.47 8.10 -9.36
N GLY A 20 -5.54 9.28 -8.74
CA GLY A 20 -6.36 10.40 -9.20
C GLY A 20 -5.95 10.94 -10.57
N ALA A 21 -4.64 11.11 -10.80
CA ALA A 21 -4.10 11.55 -12.09
C ALA A 21 -4.38 10.53 -13.20
N PHE A 22 -4.23 9.22 -12.90
CA PHE A 22 -4.54 8.15 -13.82
C PHE A 22 -6.04 8.13 -14.18
N LEU A 23 -6.92 8.28 -13.19
CA LEU A 23 -8.37 8.34 -13.43
C LEU A 23 -8.78 9.56 -14.24
N LEU A 24 -8.17 10.73 -13.97
CA LEU A 24 -8.39 11.94 -14.76
C LEU A 24 -7.96 11.71 -16.22
N MET A 25 -6.80 11.10 -16.44
CA MET A 25 -6.32 10.77 -17.78
C MET A 25 -7.28 9.82 -18.51
N VAL A 26 -7.75 8.77 -17.83
CA VAL A 26 -8.74 7.83 -18.38
C VAL A 26 -10.05 8.55 -18.72
N LEU A 27 -10.52 9.45 -17.85
CA LEU A 27 -11.73 10.22 -18.07
C LEU A 27 -11.60 11.18 -19.28
N LEU A 28 -10.45 11.83 -19.45
CA LEU A 28 -10.18 12.70 -20.59
C LEU A 28 -10.12 11.92 -21.91
N LEU A 29 -9.50 10.74 -21.91
CA LEU A 29 -9.47 9.85 -23.07
C LEU A 29 -10.87 9.39 -23.46
N LEU A 30 -11.66 8.95 -22.47
CA LEU A 30 -13.06 8.58 -22.67
C LEU A 30 -13.92 9.77 -23.13
N GLY A 31 -13.57 10.99 -22.71
CA GLY A 31 -14.23 12.23 -23.11
C GLY A 31 -14.15 12.56 -24.59
N CYS A 32 -13.13 12.08 -25.29
CA CYS A 32 -13.04 12.25 -26.74
C CYS A 32 -13.97 11.32 -27.51
N LEU A 33 -14.45 10.23 -26.89
CA LEU A 33 -15.25 9.18 -27.53
C LEU A 33 -16.72 9.16 -27.08
N LEU A 34 -17.05 9.71 -25.91
CA LEU A 34 -18.36 9.56 -25.30
C LEU A 34 -19.26 10.79 -25.49
N SER A 35 -20.57 10.52 -25.56
CA SER A 35 -21.59 11.55 -25.43
C SER A 35 -21.58 12.18 -24.02
N PRO A 36 -22.16 13.38 -23.83
CA PRO A 36 -22.20 14.04 -22.51
C PRO A 36 -22.79 13.16 -21.40
N LEU A 37 -23.80 12.33 -21.75
CA LEU A 37 -24.41 11.37 -20.82
C LEU A 37 -23.45 10.23 -20.45
N GLY A 38 -22.70 9.71 -21.43
CA GLY A 38 -21.66 8.71 -21.20
C GLY A 38 -20.52 9.24 -20.33
N TRP A 39 -20.25 10.54 -20.41
CA TRP A 39 -19.27 11.24 -19.56
C TRP A 39 -19.69 11.23 -18.09
N ALA A 40 -20.95 11.58 -17.81
CA ALA A 40 -21.48 11.56 -16.45
C ALA A 40 -21.44 10.15 -15.83
N ILE A 41 -21.87 9.13 -16.58
CA ILE A 41 -21.86 7.73 -16.13
C ILE A 41 -20.42 7.26 -15.86
N SER A 42 -19.50 7.52 -16.77
CA SER A 42 -18.08 7.13 -16.64
C SER A 42 -17.41 7.81 -15.44
N SER A 43 -17.70 9.09 -15.23
CA SER A 43 -17.22 9.86 -14.08
C SER A 43 -17.66 9.22 -12.77
N VAL A 44 -18.96 8.91 -12.64
CA VAL A 44 -19.52 8.30 -11.43
C VAL A 44 -18.93 6.89 -11.20
N LEU A 45 -18.79 6.10 -12.26
CA LEU A 45 -18.22 4.75 -12.18
C LEU A 45 -16.75 4.79 -11.71
N LEU A 46 -15.93 5.63 -12.34
CA LEU A 46 -14.51 5.79 -12.01
C LEU A 46 -14.33 6.30 -10.58
N LEU A 47 -15.13 7.28 -10.15
CA LEU A 47 -15.11 7.81 -8.79
C LEU A 47 -15.49 6.72 -7.77
N SER A 48 -16.51 5.91 -8.09
CA SER A 48 -16.94 4.79 -7.26
C SER A 48 -15.85 3.72 -7.13
N LEU A 49 -15.20 3.36 -8.24
CA LEU A 49 -14.07 2.41 -8.23
C LEU A 49 -12.88 2.95 -7.42
N MET A 50 -12.59 4.24 -7.52
CA MET A 50 -11.55 4.90 -6.73
C MET A 50 -11.84 4.80 -5.23
N LEU A 51 -13.06 5.17 -4.81
CA LEU A 51 -13.49 5.09 -3.41
C LEU A 51 -13.45 3.65 -2.89
N LEU A 52 -13.84 2.68 -3.72
CA LEU A 52 -13.79 1.27 -3.37
C LEU A 52 -12.36 0.76 -3.23
N GLY A 53 -11.46 1.15 -4.14
CA GLY A 53 -10.03 0.83 -4.10
C GLY A 53 -9.32 1.45 -2.90
N TRP A 54 -9.65 2.71 -2.57
CA TRP A 54 -9.11 3.42 -1.42
C TRP A 54 -9.56 2.81 -0.09
N ARG A 55 -10.81 2.34 0.00
CA ARG A 55 -11.30 1.57 1.15
C ARG A 55 -10.63 0.20 1.28
N ARG A 56 -10.07 -0.33 0.21
CA ARG A 56 -9.36 -1.63 0.20
C ARG A 56 -7.90 -1.52 0.64
N PHE A 57 -7.43 -0.37 1.14
CA PHE A 57 -6.16 -0.30 1.84
C PHE A 57 -6.24 -1.20 3.09
N ALA A 58 -5.85 -2.45 2.90
CA ALA A 58 -6.27 -3.50 3.82
C ALA A 58 -5.37 -3.54 5.05
N VAL A 59 -4.11 -3.14 4.90
CA VAL A 59 -3.07 -3.24 5.94
C VAL A 59 -2.87 -1.89 6.62
N HIS A 60 -3.19 -1.83 7.91
CA HIS A 60 -3.13 -0.60 8.70
C HIS A 60 -1.93 -0.58 9.65
N LYS A 61 -1.45 -1.76 10.05
CA LYS A 61 -0.29 -1.89 10.93
C LYS A 61 0.60 -3.02 10.47
N ILE A 62 1.88 -2.85 10.71
CA ILE A 62 2.89 -3.89 10.60
C ILE A 62 3.66 -3.91 11.91
N GLY A 63 4.04 -5.08 12.37
CA GLY A 63 4.88 -5.19 13.54
C GLY A 63 5.71 -6.45 13.55
N TYR A 64 6.66 -6.45 14.47
CA TYR A 64 7.55 -7.55 14.76
C TYR A 64 7.45 -7.86 16.24
N ASP A 65 7.21 -9.13 16.59
CA ASP A 65 7.20 -9.63 17.96
C ASP A 65 8.01 -10.93 18.08
N ARG A 66 8.02 -11.55 19.26
CA ARG A 66 8.76 -12.81 19.53
C ARG A 66 8.37 -13.97 18.61
N ARG A 67 7.24 -13.89 17.91
CA ARG A 67 6.74 -14.93 16.98
C ARG A 67 7.01 -14.56 15.52
N GLY A 68 7.74 -13.47 15.27
CA GLY A 68 8.12 -12.96 13.96
C GLY A 68 7.24 -11.81 13.47
N TRP A 69 7.20 -11.65 12.15
CA TRP A 69 6.45 -10.57 11.52
C TRP A 69 4.94 -10.82 11.50
N TRP A 70 4.20 -9.73 11.65
CA TRP A 70 2.76 -9.72 11.51
C TRP A 70 2.31 -8.43 10.86
N LEU A 71 1.15 -8.50 10.21
CA LEU A 71 0.44 -7.37 9.66
C LEU A 71 -1.00 -7.37 10.15
N GLU A 72 -1.58 -6.20 10.35
CA GLU A 72 -2.99 -6.05 10.70
C GLU A 72 -3.78 -5.75 9.43
N GLN A 73 -4.59 -6.71 9.00
CA GLN A 73 -5.47 -6.59 7.84
C GLN A 73 -6.94 -6.64 8.28
N ARG A 74 -7.73 -5.60 7.97
CA ARG A 74 -9.17 -5.54 8.31
C ARG A 74 -9.46 -5.87 9.79
N GLY A 75 -8.64 -5.34 10.70
CA GLY A 75 -8.77 -5.59 12.14
C GLY A 75 -8.31 -6.98 12.61
N ARG A 76 -7.72 -7.80 11.73
CA ARG A 76 -7.14 -9.11 12.08
C ARG A 76 -5.63 -9.06 11.98
N LYS A 77 -4.96 -9.51 13.04
CA LYS A 77 -3.52 -9.72 13.08
C LYS A 77 -3.16 -11.01 12.35
N LEU A 78 -2.53 -10.89 11.19
CA LEU A 78 -2.05 -12.00 10.37
C LEU A 78 -0.53 -12.13 10.55
N ARG A 79 -0.07 -13.33 10.89
CA ARG A 79 1.37 -13.62 10.87
C ARG A 79 1.83 -13.82 9.43
N VAL A 80 2.97 -13.23 9.11
CA VAL A 80 3.53 -13.28 7.77
C VAL A 80 5.01 -13.60 7.83
N ARG A 81 5.49 -14.26 6.77
CA ARG A 81 6.91 -14.44 6.52
C ARG A 81 7.21 -13.82 5.18
N TRP A 82 8.17 -12.91 5.16
CA TRP A 82 8.59 -12.27 3.93
C TRP A 82 9.31 -13.28 3.04
N ARG A 83 8.99 -13.26 1.75
CA ARG A 83 9.53 -14.17 0.73
C ARG A 83 10.60 -13.47 -0.11
N TYR A 84 11.42 -14.31 -0.75
CA TYR A 84 12.31 -13.92 -1.85
C TYR A 84 11.47 -13.26 -2.95
N GLY A 85 11.70 -11.97 -3.18
CA GLY A 85 10.81 -11.09 -3.95
C GLY A 85 10.52 -9.78 -3.22
N SER A 86 10.76 -9.74 -1.91
CA SER A 86 10.77 -8.48 -1.17
C SER A 86 11.96 -7.62 -1.62
N VAL A 87 11.70 -6.39 -2.05
CA VAL A 87 12.70 -5.48 -2.63
C VAL A 87 12.70 -4.16 -1.88
N ARG A 88 13.91 -3.71 -1.52
CA ARG A 88 14.15 -2.34 -1.08
C ARG A 88 14.64 -1.49 -2.25
N ARG A 89 13.91 -0.42 -2.54
CA ARG A 89 14.37 0.69 -3.39
C ARG A 89 14.50 1.95 -2.54
N ALA A 90 15.11 3.00 -3.10
CA ALA A 90 15.33 4.27 -2.41
C ALA A 90 14.03 4.86 -1.82
N ASP A 91 12.93 4.79 -2.58
CA ASP A 91 11.65 5.44 -2.23
C ASP A 91 10.48 4.46 -2.04
N VAL A 92 10.75 3.14 -2.00
CA VAL A 92 9.70 2.14 -1.81
C VAL A 92 10.28 0.83 -1.27
N LEU A 93 9.59 0.27 -0.28
CA LEU A 93 9.74 -1.11 0.17
C LEU A 93 8.60 -1.91 -0.43
N ILE A 94 8.93 -2.97 -1.15
CA ILE A 94 7.96 -3.93 -1.67
C ILE A 94 8.16 -5.20 -0.86
N LEU A 95 7.14 -5.61 -0.12
CA LEU A 95 7.17 -6.78 0.74
C LEU A 95 6.20 -7.83 0.20
N GLU A 96 6.70 -9.03 -0.07
CA GLU A 96 5.90 -10.14 -0.57
C GLU A 96 5.78 -11.19 0.53
N TRP A 97 4.57 -11.60 0.92
CA TRP A 97 4.39 -12.67 1.91
C TRP A 97 3.76 -13.94 1.34
N SER A 98 3.48 -13.95 0.04
CA SER A 98 2.95 -15.10 -0.67
C SER A 98 3.25 -14.99 -2.17
N PHE A 99 2.97 -16.05 -2.92
CA PHE A 99 3.20 -16.08 -4.37
C PHE A 99 2.15 -15.26 -5.16
N TRP A 100 0.99 -14.99 -4.55
CA TRP A 100 -0.08 -14.29 -5.22
C TRP A 100 0.21 -12.79 -5.36
N PRO A 101 -0.02 -12.18 -6.52
CA PRO A 101 0.36 -10.79 -6.78
C PRO A 101 -0.40 -9.76 -5.91
N TRP A 102 -1.57 -10.11 -5.37
CA TRP A 102 -2.34 -9.29 -4.43
C TRP A 102 -1.92 -9.46 -2.97
N GLN A 103 -0.95 -10.31 -2.66
CA GLN A 103 -0.36 -10.51 -1.33
C GLN A 103 1.02 -9.85 -1.24
N ARG A 104 1.08 -8.62 -1.75
CA ARG A 104 2.24 -7.74 -1.76
C ARG A 104 1.88 -6.43 -1.06
N LEU A 105 2.80 -5.88 -0.29
CA LEU A 105 2.65 -4.62 0.44
C LEU A 105 3.72 -3.66 -0.06
N MET A 106 3.28 -2.55 -0.62
CA MET A 106 4.16 -1.45 -1.00
C MET A 106 4.12 -0.39 0.08
N ILE A 107 5.24 -0.19 0.76
CA ILE A 107 5.41 0.81 1.81
C ILE A 107 6.33 1.90 1.27
N ARG A 108 5.80 3.10 1.15
CA ARG A 108 6.58 4.29 0.80
C ARG A 108 6.91 5.09 2.07
N PRO A 109 7.91 5.99 2.04
CA PRO A 109 8.23 6.84 3.18
C PRO A 109 7.04 7.66 3.69
N ASP A 110 6.16 8.11 2.79
CA ASP A 110 4.95 8.87 3.12
C ASP A 110 3.81 8.03 3.69
N SER A 111 3.94 6.70 3.66
CA SER A 111 3.02 5.77 4.34
C SER A 111 3.33 5.61 5.83
N VAL A 112 4.46 6.14 6.31
CA VAL A 112 4.83 6.10 7.73
C VAL A 112 4.82 7.53 8.25
N GLY A 113 4.28 7.74 9.46
CA GLY A 113 4.08 9.10 9.99
C GLY A 113 5.37 9.91 10.15
N ARG A 114 6.53 9.26 10.30
CA ARG A 114 7.85 9.90 10.43
C ARG A 114 8.90 9.18 9.57
N ALA A 115 9.85 9.95 9.02
CA ALA A 115 10.95 9.42 8.22
C ALA A 115 11.89 8.48 9.03
N GLU A 116 12.06 8.75 10.32
CA GLU A 116 12.82 7.91 11.24
C GLU A 116 12.17 6.53 11.44
N ASP A 117 10.84 6.50 11.50
CA ASP A 117 10.08 5.25 11.63
C ASP A 117 10.23 4.40 10.37
N TYR A 118 10.26 5.02 9.19
CA TYR A 118 10.57 4.34 7.93
C TYR A 118 11.99 3.73 7.94
N ARG A 119 13.00 4.47 8.43
CA ARG A 119 14.37 3.95 8.58
C ARG A 119 14.44 2.78 9.56
N ARG A 120 13.77 2.89 10.71
CA ARG A 120 13.68 1.82 11.73
C ARG A 120 12.99 0.58 11.18
N LEU A 121 11.89 0.74 10.46
CA LEU A 121 11.18 -0.35 9.77
C LEU A 121 12.10 -1.04 8.76
N THR A 122 12.78 -0.26 7.92
CA THR A 122 13.72 -0.78 6.91
C THR A 122 14.85 -1.57 7.56
N ALA A 123 15.43 -1.04 8.65
CA ALA A 123 16.50 -1.69 9.39
C ALA A 123 16.02 -2.98 10.07
N ALA A 124 14.80 -3.01 10.60
CA ALA A 124 14.22 -4.21 11.19
C ALA A 124 13.97 -5.30 10.13
N LEU A 125 13.45 -4.94 8.96
CA LEU A 125 13.22 -5.88 7.86
C LEU A 125 14.52 -6.51 7.36
N TYR A 126 15.58 -5.72 7.20
CA TYR A 126 16.85 -6.21 6.65
C TYR A 126 17.70 -6.99 7.66
N ASN A 127 17.64 -6.65 8.95
CA ASN A 127 18.36 -7.42 9.97
C ASN A 127 17.72 -8.79 10.25
N ASP A 128 16.45 -8.99 9.88
CA ASP A 128 15.75 -10.29 9.99
C ASP A 128 15.84 -11.12 8.69
N LEU A 129 16.29 -10.50 7.59
CA LEU A 129 16.52 -11.15 6.30
C LEU A 129 17.96 -11.71 6.14
N HIS A 130 18.80 -11.57 7.17
CA HIS A 130 20.19 -12.04 7.21
C HIS A 130 20.41 -13.07 8.32
#